data_AF-A0A662GB05-F1
#
_entry.id   AF-A0A662GB05-F1
#
_cell.length_a   1.000
_cell.length_b   1.000
_cell.length_c   1.000
_cell.angle_alpha   90.00
_cell.angle_beta   90.00
_cell.angle_gamma   90.00
#
_symmetry.space_group_name_H-M   'P 1'
#
loop_
_entity.id
_entity.type
_entity.pdbx_description
1 polymer ?
#
loop_
_entity_poly.entity_id
_entity_poly.type
_entity_poly.pdbx_seq_one_letter_code
_entity_poly.pdbx_strand_id
1 'polypeptide(L)' 'MEIEFTKSALHDLKSLPKNIQKRVISVLFRIRNNPRKYSKKLVGTEFYRIRIGDYRIIIQTDDKIYVLRIAHRKNIYKFF' A
#
# COMPACT_ATOMS: atom_id res chain seq x y z
N MET A 1 -6.94 -5.31 -12.12
CA MET A 1 -6.11 -4.12 -12.40
C MET A 1 -4.65 -4.49 -12.25
N GLU A 2 -3.78 -3.83 -13.01
CA GLU A 2 -2.33 -3.92 -12.84
C GLU A 2 -1.89 -3.26 -11.53
N ILE A 3 -0.72 -3.68 -11.03
CA ILE A 3 -0.15 -3.19 -9.78
C ILE A 3 1.27 -2.73 -10.06
N GLU A 4 1.53 -1.46 -9.84
CA GLU A 4 2.82 -0.83 -10.08
C GLU A 4 3.39 -0.29 -8.77
N PHE A 5 4.66 -0.51 -8.52
CA PHE A 5 5.33 0.01 -7.32
C PHE A 5 6.25 1.16 -7.70
N THR A 6 6.16 2.27 -6.97
CA THR A 6 7.17 3.33 -7.07
C THR A 6 8.52 2.81 -6.58
N LYS A 7 9.61 3.50 -6.94
CA LYS A 7 10.96 3.21 -6.42
C LYS A 7 10.98 3.20 -4.88
N SER A 8 10.30 4.16 -4.25
CA SER A 8 10.17 4.27 -2.79
C SER A 8 9.40 3.08 -2.21
N ALA A 9 8.28 2.67 -2.81
CA ALA A 9 7.52 1.52 -2.36
C ALA A 9 8.29 0.20 -2.51
N LEU A 10 9.09 0.04 -3.58
CA LEU A 10 9.97 -1.12 -3.75
C LEU A 10 11.05 -1.17 -2.67
N HIS A 11 11.67 -0.03 -2.35
CA HIS A 11 12.65 0.06 -1.26
C HIS A 11 12.00 -0.27 0.09
N ASP A 12 10.88 0.38 0.39
CA ASP A 12 10.05 0.13 1.57
C ASP A 12 9.73 -1.37 1.69
N LEU A 13 9.20 -2.01 0.64
CA LEU A 13 8.86 -3.44 0.62
C LEU A 13 10.07 -4.33 0.92
N LYS A 14 11.21 -4.06 0.25
CA LYS A 14 12.44 -4.85 0.43
C LYS A 14 12.99 -4.78 1.86
N SER A 15 12.76 -3.66 2.55
CA SER A 15 13.19 -3.46 3.95
C SER A 15 12.36 -4.25 4.98
N LEU A 16 11.19 -4.78 4.59
CA LEU A 16 10.30 -5.47 5.52
C LEU A 16 10.75 -6.92 5.77
N PRO A 17 10.37 -7.52 6.92
CA PRO A 17 10.51 -8.96 7.12
C PRO A 17 9.79 -9.78 6.03
N LYS A 18 10.34 -10.93 5.66
CA LYS A 18 9.85 -11.75 4.52
C LYS A 18 8.37 -12.16 4.65
N ASN A 19 7.90 -12.46 5.85
CA ASN A 19 6.50 -12.76 6.13
C ASN A 19 5.58 -11.55 5.84
N ILE A 20 6.03 -10.34 6.15
CA ILE A 20 5.30 -9.11 5.87
C ILE A 20 5.29 -8.81 4.36
N GLN A 21 6.43 -9.00 3.68
CA GLN A 21 6.49 -8.88 2.21
C GLN A 21 5.45 -9.77 1.53
N LYS A 22 5.40 -11.06 1.89
CA LYS A 22 4.41 -12.02 1.36
C LYS A 22 2.96 -11.57 1.64
N ARG A 23 2.69 -11.06 2.85
CA ARG A 23 1.36 -10.54 3.20
C ARG A 23 0.97 -9.32 2.38
N VAL A 24 1.89 -8.38 2.17
CA VAL A 24 1.67 -7.19 1.33
C VAL A 24 1.28 -7.60 -0.08
N ILE A 25 2.07 -8.46 -0.72
CA ILE A 25 1.82 -8.94 -2.07
C ILE A 25 0.47 -9.67 -2.15
N SER A 26 0.20 -10.59 -1.22
CA SER A 26 -1.06 -11.34 -1.19
C SER A 26 -2.29 -10.44 -1.07
N VAL A 27 -2.24 -9.43 -0.19
CA VAL A 27 -3.34 -8.47 -0.02
C VAL A 27 -3.53 -7.64 -1.29
N LEU A 28 -2.46 -7.10 -1.87
CA LEU A 28 -2.53 -6.31 -3.10
C LEU A 28 -3.17 -7.11 -4.25
N PHE A 29 -2.78 -8.36 -4.45
CA PHE A 29 -3.41 -9.23 -5.44
C PHE A 29 -4.88 -9.52 -5.15
N ARG A 30 -5.24 -9.77 -3.88
CA ARG A 30 -6.63 -10.05 -3.48
C ARG A 30 -7.57 -8.87 -3.73
N ILE A 31 -7.11 -7.66 -3.47
CA ILE A 31 -7.95 -6.46 -3.57
C ILE A 31 -7.94 -5.84 -4.97
N ARG A 32 -7.10 -6.35 -5.90
CA ARG A 32 -6.81 -5.69 -7.19
C ARG A 32 -8.01 -5.42 -8.09
N ASN A 33 -9.12 -6.12 -7.86
CA ASN A 33 -10.34 -5.97 -8.64
C ASN A 33 -11.28 -4.90 -8.04
N ASN A 34 -11.12 -4.56 -6.75
CA ASN A 34 -11.95 -3.58 -6.05
C ASN A 34 -11.15 -2.83 -4.97
N PRO A 35 -10.03 -2.15 -5.31
CA PRO A 35 -9.11 -1.60 -4.32
C PRO A 35 -9.75 -0.53 -3.42
N ARG A 36 -10.68 0.28 -3.97
CA ARG A 36 -11.42 1.30 -3.21
C ARG A 36 -12.32 0.70 -2.13
N LYS A 37 -12.86 -0.51 -2.33
CA LYS A 37 -13.69 -1.23 -1.35
C LYS A 37 -12.89 -1.68 -0.11
N TYR A 38 -11.62 -2.03 -0.31
CA TYR A 38 -10.75 -2.60 0.73
C TYR A 38 -9.74 -1.60 1.30
N SER A 39 -9.88 -0.33 0.97
CA SER A 39 -9.00 0.74 1.43
C SER A 39 -9.82 1.91 1.95
N LYS A 40 -9.20 2.76 2.76
CA LYS A 40 -9.82 4.00 3.24
C LYS A 40 -9.14 5.18 2.59
N LYS A 41 -9.91 6.06 1.94
CA LYS A 41 -9.41 7.32 1.40
C LYS A 41 -8.81 8.18 2.52
N LEU A 42 -7.68 8.81 2.26
CA LEU A 42 -7.10 9.79 3.16
C LEU A 42 -7.81 11.13 2.95
N VAL A 43 -8.12 11.82 4.05
CA VAL A 43 -8.84 13.09 4.00
C VAL A 43 -7.97 14.13 3.29
N GLY A 44 -8.57 14.87 2.36
CA GLY A 44 -7.88 15.94 1.62
C GLY A 44 -6.90 15.47 0.55
N THR A 45 -6.85 14.17 0.21
CA THR A 45 -5.95 13.66 -0.85
C THR A 45 -6.67 12.67 -1.79
N GLU A 46 -6.01 12.32 -2.89
CA GLU A 46 -6.44 11.26 -3.81
C GLU A 46 -5.98 9.84 -3.38
N PHE A 47 -5.24 9.77 -2.27
CA PHE A 47 -4.63 8.53 -1.82
C PHE A 47 -5.54 7.69 -0.93
N TYR A 48 -5.30 6.40 -0.94
CA TYR A 48 -5.99 5.42 -0.13
C TYR A 48 -5.01 4.65 0.74
N ARG A 49 -5.46 4.27 1.93
CA ARG A 49 -4.69 3.51 2.91
C ARG A 49 -5.29 2.13 3.10
N ILE A 50 -4.45 1.11 2.94
CA ILE A 50 -4.77 -0.28 3.27
C ILE A 50 -4.08 -0.64 4.58
N ARG A 51 -4.77 -1.35 5.48
CA ARG A 51 -4.21 -1.86 6.73
C ARG A 51 -3.83 -3.34 6.59
N ILE A 52 -2.61 -3.68 7.00
CA ILE A 52 -2.11 -5.06 7.06
C ILE A 52 -1.45 -5.27 8.42
N GLY A 53 -2.22 -5.71 9.41
CA GLY A 53 -1.76 -5.79 10.80
C GLY A 53 -1.32 -4.41 11.31
N ASP A 54 -0.05 -4.28 11.67
CA ASP A 54 0.60 -3.02 12.07
C ASP A 54 1.18 -2.21 10.89
N TYR A 55 1.17 -2.74 9.68
CA TYR A 55 1.67 -2.05 8.49
C TYR A 55 0.54 -1.36 7.73
N ARG A 56 0.91 -0.33 6.98
CA ARG A 56 0.03 0.42 6.09
C ARG A 56 0.66 0.49 4.71
N ILE A 57 -0.19 0.35 3.70
CA ILE A 57 0.15 0.61 2.31
C ILE A 57 -0.60 1.87 1.90
N ILE A 58 0.11 2.84 1.34
CA ILE A 58 -0.51 3.99 0.68
C ILE A 58 -0.53 3.71 -0.82
N ILE A 59 -1.70 3.84 -1.42
CA ILE A 59 -1.92 3.64 -2.84
C ILE A 59 -2.64 4.83 -3.46
N GLN A 60 -2.48 4.97 -4.76
CA GLN A 60 -3.38 5.72 -5.64
C GLN A 60 -4.02 4.72 -6.60
N THR A 61 -5.30 4.90 -6.94
CA THR A 61 -5.98 3.94 -7.81
C THR A 61 -7.02 4.59 -8.71
N ASP A 62 -6.83 4.39 -10.02
CA ASP A 62 -7.78 4.77 -11.05
C ASP A 62 -7.95 3.63 -12.08
N ASP A 63 -7.09 3.54 -13.09
CA ASP A 63 -6.97 2.45 -14.06
C ASP A 63 -6.09 1.29 -13.54
N LYS A 64 -5.06 1.63 -12.76
CA LYS A 64 -4.18 0.69 -12.06
C LYS A 64 -3.99 1.04 -10.59
N ILE A 65 -3.29 0.18 -9.86
CA ILE A 65 -2.95 0.41 -8.46
C ILE A 65 -1.49 0.82 -8.39
N TYR A 66 -1.26 2.09 -8.05
CA TYR A 66 0.08 2.60 -7.77
C TYR A 66 0.36 2.46 -6.28
N VAL A 67 1.34 1.63 -5.92
CA VAL A 67 1.82 1.48 -4.56
C VAL A 67 2.85 2.56 -4.30
N LEU A 68 2.50 3.52 -3.44
CA LEU A 68 3.32 4.70 -3.18
C LEU A 68 4.29 4.47 -2.03
N ARG A 69 3.80 3.97 -0.88
CA ARG A 69 4.58 3.76 0.36
C ARG A 69 4.12 2.52 1.11
N ILE A 70 5.04 1.85 1.81
CA ILE A 70 4.73 0.71 2.67
C ILE A 70 5.50 0.85 4.00
N ALA A 71 4.80 1.03 5.11
CA ALA A 71 5.49 1.18 6.38
C ALA A 71 4.69 0.74 7.59
N HIS A 72 5.40 0.50 8.69
CA HIS A 72 4.80 0.30 9.99
C HIS A 72 4.01 1.55 10.41
N ARG A 73 2.93 1.37 11.18
CA ARG A 73 2.01 2.44 11.60
C ARG A 73 2.67 3.66 12.24
N LYS A 74 3.78 3.43 12.94
CA LYS A 74 4.57 4.46 13.62
C LYS A 74 5.38 5.35 12.67
N ASN A 75 5.66 4.86 11.46
CA ASN A 75 6.58 5.52 10.52
C ASN A 75 5.86 6.07 9.28
N ILE A 76 4.67 5.58 8.96
CA ILE A 76 3.93 5.97 7.75
C ILE A 76 3.64 7.48 7.66
N TYR A 77 3.46 8.15 8.80
CA TYR A 77 3.16 9.57 8.89
C TYR A 77 4.41 10.45 8.84
N LYS A 78 5.62 9.87 8.79
CA LYS A 78 6.86 10.64 8.59
C LYS A 78 7.13 10.94 7.11
N PHE A 79 6.25 10.49 6.22
CA PHE A 79 6.39 10.63 4.77
C PHE A 79 5.46 11.70 4.18
N PHE A 80 4.65 12.32 5.04
CA PHE A 80 3.75 13.44 4.78
C PHE A 80 4.02 14.47 5.86
#